data_AF-A0A2U3X036-F1
#
_entry.id   AF-A0A2U3X036-F1
#
_cell.length_a   1.000
_cell.length_b   1.000
_cell.length_c   1.000
_cell.angle_alpha   90.00
_cell.angle_beta   90.00
_cell.angle_gamma   90.00
#
_symmetry.space_group_name_H-M   'P 1'
#
loop_
_entity.id
_entity.type
_entity.pdbx_description
1 polymer ?
#
loop_
_entity_poly.entity_id
_entity_poly.type
_entity_poly.pdbx_seq_one_letter_code
_entity_poly.pdbx_strand_id
1 'polypeptide(L)'
;MKSCGSMLGLRGLRLPPAGILLLLPFLQPRLLPAAPAPHRASYKPVIVVHGLFDSSYSFRHLLEYINETHPGTVVTVLDLFDGRESLRPLWEQVQGFGEAVAPIMAKAPEGVHLICYSQGGLVCRALLSVMDEHNVDSFISLSSPQMGQYGDTDYLKWLFPTSMRSNLYRICYSPWGQEFSICNYWHGSFFGFYDANETVLEMEEQPVYLRDSFGLKTLLARGAIVRCPMAGISHTAWHSNRTLYEACIEPWLS
;
A
#
# COMPACT_ATOMS: atom_id res chain seq x y z
N MET A 1 27.01 -59.68 -68.70
CA MET A 1 27.68 -60.21 -67.50
C MET A 1 26.81 -61.32 -66.91
N LYS A 2 27.36 -62.55 -66.82
CA LYS A 2 27.06 -63.72 -65.94
C LYS A 2 25.56 -64.07 -65.68
N SER A 3 24.98 -65.17 -66.19
CA SER A 3 25.19 -66.62 -65.95
C SER A 3 24.24 -67.24 -64.89
N CYS A 4 23.64 -68.40 -65.25
CA CYS A 4 23.01 -69.50 -64.46
C CYS A 4 21.82 -69.15 -63.54
N GLY A 5 20.66 -69.85 -63.60
CA GLY A 5 20.42 -71.29 -63.34
C GLY A 5 20.21 -71.51 -61.82
N SER A 6 19.31 -72.32 -61.24
CA SER A 6 18.40 -73.39 -61.64
C SER A 6 17.56 -73.78 -60.39
N MET A 7 16.33 -74.27 -60.60
CA MET A 7 15.59 -75.33 -59.88
C MET A 7 15.29 -75.36 -58.35
N LEU A 8 14.15 -76.03 -58.08
CA LEU A 8 13.67 -76.71 -56.85
C LEU A 8 13.08 -75.79 -55.75
N GLY A 9 11.94 -76.07 -55.11
CA GLY A 9 11.01 -77.19 -55.14
C GLY A 9 10.15 -77.18 -53.87
N LEU A 10 8.90 -77.64 -53.99
CA LEU A 10 8.06 -78.36 -53.01
C LEU A 10 7.73 -77.81 -51.59
N ARG A 11 6.43 -77.92 -51.26
CA ARG A 11 5.80 -78.32 -49.97
C ARG A 11 6.07 -77.39 -48.77
N GLY A 12 5.09 -76.70 -48.19
CA GLY A 12 3.83 -77.22 -47.61
C GLY A 12 4.09 -77.71 -46.17
N LEU A 13 3.71 -76.95 -45.13
CA LEU A 13 3.54 -77.43 -43.74
C LEU A 13 2.75 -76.35 -42.94
N ARG A 14 1.50 -76.62 -42.56
CA ARG A 14 1.05 -77.06 -41.22
C ARG A 14 1.22 -76.01 -40.10
N LEU A 15 0.09 -75.43 -39.70
CA LEU A 15 -0.11 -74.69 -38.45
C LEU A 15 0.06 -75.62 -37.23
N PRO A 16 0.73 -75.20 -36.14
CA PRO A 16 0.60 -75.84 -34.84
C PRO A 16 -0.60 -75.26 -34.05
N PRO A 17 -1.21 -76.04 -33.14
CA PRO A 17 -2.41 -75.63 -32.41
C PRO A 17 -2.10 -74.80 -31.16
N ALA A 18 -3.06 -73.92 -30.84
CA ALA A 18 -3.40 -73.30 -29.57
C ALA A 18 -2.38 -73.38 -28.42
N GLY A 19 -1.63 -72.29 -28.22
CA GLY A 19 -0.87 -72.00 -27.00
C GLY A 19 -1.64 -71.04 -26.08
N ILE A 20 -2.07 -71.57 -24.93
CA ILE A 20 -2.17 -70.97 -23.58
C ILE A 20 -2.32 -69.43 -23.53
N LEU A 21 -3.54 -68.98 -23.21
CA LEU A 21 -3.85 -67.58 -22.87
C LEU A 21 -3.39 -67.28 -21.42
N LEU A 22 -2.23 -66.63 -21.27
CA LEU A 22 -1.78 -66.06 -20.00
C LEU A 22 -2.55 -64.76 -19.72
N LEU A 23 -3.51 -64.80 -18.80
CA LEU A 23 -4.18 -63.62 -18.26
C LEU A 23 -3.24 -62.89 -17.28
N LEU A 24 -2.54 -61.86 -17.77
CA LEU A 24 -1.90 -60.86 -16.91
C LEU A 24 -3.01 -59.95 -16.32
N PRO A 25 -3.09 -59.76 -15.00
CA PRO A 25 -4.02 -58.80 -14.43
C PRO A 25 -3.54 -57.39 -14.78
N PHE A 26 -4.37 -56.63 -15.49
CA PHE A 26 -4.19 -55.19 -15.69
C PHE A 26 -4.28 -54.47 -14.33
N LEU A 27 -3.16 -54.29 -13.65
CA LEU A 27 -3.03 -53.29 -12.60
C LEU A 27 -3.00 -51.91 -13.26
N GLN A 28 -4.17 -51.30 -13.41
CA GLN A 28 -4.25 -49.88 -13.72
C GLN A 28 -3.63 -49.09 -12.56
N PRO A 29 -2.65 -48.21 -12.80
CA PRO A 29 -2.14 -47.35 -11.75
C PRO A 29 -3.27 -46.42 -11.32
N ARG A 30 -3.73 -46.57 -10.08
CA ARG A 30 -4.66 -45.61 -9.48
C ARG A 30 -3.95 -44.26 -9.43
N LEU A 31 -4.33 -43.34 -10.32
CA LEU A 31 -4.00 -41.93 -10.17
C LEU A 31 -4.63 -41.46 -8.85
N LEU A 32 -3.77 -41.22 -7.86
CA LEU A 32 -4.17 -40.48 -6.67
C LEU A 32 -4.63 -39.08 -7.13
N PRO A 33 -5.76 -38.56 -6.64
CA PRO A 33 -6.13 -37.18 -6.92
C PRO A 33 -5.00 -36.27 -6.43
N ALA A 34 -4.52 -35.39 -7.32
CA ALA A 34 -3.54 -34.39 -6.95
C ALA A 34 -4.07 -33.61 -5.74
N ALA A 35 -3.23 -33.45 -4.72
CA ALA A 35 -3.54 -32.57 -3.61
C ALA A 35 -3.92 -31.19 -4.17
N PRO A 36 -5.01 -30.57 -3.69
CA PRO A 36 -5.33 -29.21 -4.12
C PRO A 36 -4.10 -28.33 -3.87
N ALA A 37 -3.67 -27.60 -4.90
CA ALA A 37 -2.65 -26.59 -4.73
C ALA A 37 -3.07 -25.68 -3.57
N PRO A 38 -2.15 -25.27 -2.68
CA PRO A 38 -2.50 -24.36 -1.60
C PRO A 38 -3.20 -23.16 -2.23
N HIS A 39 -4.41 -22.84 -1.76
CA HIS A 39 -5.05 -21.58 -2.07
C HIS A 39 -4.05 -20.49 -1.70
N ARG A 40 -3.43 -19.83 -2.69
CA ARG A 40 -2.74 -18.57 -2.44
C ARG A 40 -3.81 -17.64 -1.88
N ALA A 41 -3.69 -17.26 -0.60
CA ALA A 41 -4.48 -16.19 -0.06
C ALA A 41 -4.31 -14.98 -0.99
N SER A 42 -5.42 -14.51 -1.55
CA SER A 42 -5.41 -13.32 -2.40
C SER A 42 -5.49 -12.12 -1.48
N TYR A 43 -4.38 -11.41 -1.32
CA TYR A 43 -4.33 -10.17 -0.55
C TYR A 43 -5.05 -9.04 -1.29
N LYS A 44 -5.65 -8.11 -0.54
CA LYS A 44 -6.27 -6.91 -1.11
C LYS A 44 -5.22 -6.02 -1.78
N PRO A 45 -5.56 -5.29 -2.87
CA PRO A 45 -4.66 -4.32 -3.44
C PRO A 45 -4.26 -3.23 -2.43
N VAL A 46 -3.01 -2.80 -2.50
CA VAL A 46 -2.45 -1.74 -1.64
C VAL A 46 -2.14 -0.53 -2.52
N ILE A 47 -2.63 0.64 -2.14
CA ILE A 47 -2.31 1.90 -2.79
C ILE A 47 -1.41 2.70 -1.87
N VAL A 48 -0.31 3.23 -2.41
CA VAL A 48 0.66 4.02 -1.65
C VAL A 48 0.63 5.47 -2.15
N VAL A 49 0.52 6.41 -1.21
CA VAL A 49 0.55 7.86 -1.45
C VAL A 49 1.75 8.46 -0.70
N HIS A 50 2.65 9.08 -1.45
CA HIS A 50 3.92 9.58 -0.93
C HIS A 50 3.80 10.97 -0.27
N GLY A 51 4.92 11.47 0.26
CA GLY A 51 5.04 12.76 0.91
C GLY A 51 5.72 13.83 0.05
N LEU A 52 6.24 14.87 0.72
CA LEU A 52 6.97 15.98 0.10
C LEU A 52 8.24 15.52 -0.61
N PHE A 53 8.47 16.06 -1.81
CA PHE A 53 9.69 15.87 -2.62
C PHE A 53 10.02 14.41 -2.93
N ASP A 54 9.00 13.57 -3.00
CA ASP A 54 9.13 12.12 -3.08
C ASP A 54 8.59 11.57 -4.41
N SER A 55 8.72 10.27 -4.60
CA SER A 55 8.11 9.47 -5.69
C SER A 55 8.07 7.99 -5.31
N SER A 56 7.58 7.12 -6.20
CA SER A 56 7.61 5.66 -6.00
C SER A 56 9.00 5.09 -5.70
N TYR A 57 10.08 5.76 -6.14
CA TYR A 57 11.46 5.32 -5.93
C TYR A 57 11.79 5.06 -4.44
N SER A 58 11.32 5.91 -3.53
CA SER A 58 11.62 5.80 -2.10
C SER A 58 10.93 4.61 -1.43
N PHE A 59 9.90 4.05 -2.06
CA PHE A 59 9.10 2.95 -1.51
C PHE A 59 9.61 1.57 -1.90
N ARG A 60 10.73 1.46 -2.63
CA ARG A 60 11.30 0.17 -3.08
C ARG A 60 11.44 -0.85 -1.94
N HIS A 61 11.89 -0.43 -0.76
CA HIS A 61 12.03 -1.30 0.41
C HIS A 61 10.69 -1.75 0.97
N LEU A 62 9.69 -0.88 1.02
CA LEU A 62 8.34 -1.25 1.41
C LEU A 62 7.75 -2.29 0.44
N LEU A 63 7.96 -2.11 -0.87
CA LEU A 63 7.53 -3.08 -1.88
C LEU A 63 8.23 -4.44 -1.73
N GLU A 64 9.54 -4.44 -1.47
CA GLU A 64 10.31 -5.65 -1.14
C GLU A 64 9.68 -6.35 0.08
N TYR A 65 9.40 -5.62 1.15
CA TYR A 65 8.83 -6.18 2.37
C TYR A 65 7.45 -6.80 2.16
N ILE A 66 6.55 -6.09 1.46
CA ILE A 66 5.21 -6.58 1.13
C ILE A 66 5.30 -7.83 0.25
N ASN A 67 6.18 -7.84 -0.76
CA ASN A 67 6.31 -8.99 -1.64
C ASN A 67 6.90 -10.22 -0.92
N GLU A 68 7.78 -10.02 0.06
CA GLU A 68 8.38 -11.09 0.84
C GLU A 68 7.38 -11.75 1.80
N THR A 69 6.46 -10.99 2.40
CA THR A 69 5.51 -11.57 3.37
C THR A 69 4.11 -11.81 2.82
N HIS A 70 3.68 -11.01 1.85
CA HIS A 70 2.40 -11.14 1.15
C HIS A 70 2.61 -11.32 -0.38
N PRO A 71 3.20 -12.44 -0.82
CA PRO A 71 3.58 -12.65 -2.21
C PRO A 71 2.36 -12.64 -3.14
N GLY A 72 2.42 -11.78 -4.16
CA GLY A 72 1.33 -11.60 -5.13
C GLY A 72 0.36 -10.46 -4.82
N THR A 73 0.56 -9.73 -3.72
CA THR A 73 -0.18 -8.49 -3.44
C THR A 73 0.06 -7.47 -4.55
N VAL A 74 -1.02 -6.91 -5.10
CA VAL A 74 -0.92 -5.84 -6.09
C VAL A 74 -0.71 -4.52 -5.36
N VAL A 75 0.51 -4.00 -5.39
CA VAL A 75 0.85 -2.70 -4.80
C VAL A 75 0.98 -1.64 -5.90
N THR A 76 0.21 -0.57 -5.79
CA THR A 76 0.27 0.58 -6.69
C THR A 76 0.79 1.80 -5.94
N VAL A 77 2.01 2.22 -6.23
CA VAL A 77 2.54 3.50 -5.75
C VAL A 77 2.18 4.57 -6.76
N LEU A 78 1.41 5.58 -6.36
CA LEU A 78 0.90 6.59 -7.27
C LEU A 78 1.95 7.69 -7.45
N ASP A 79 2.57 7.73 -8.63
CA ASP A 79 3.50 8.79 -9.06
C ASP A 79 2.73 10.04 -9.54
N LEU A 80 1.99 10.66 -8.62
CA LEU A 80 1.27 11.91 -8.84
C LEU A 80 1.79 12.95 -7.87
N PHE A 81 2.00 14.17 -8.36
CA PHE A 81 2.58 15.26 -7.59
C PHE A 81 4.01 14.95 -7.09
N ASP A 82 4.80 14.22 -7.87
CA ASP A 82 6.20 13.91 -7.57
C ASP A 82 7.09 15.16 -7.40
N GLY A 83 8.13 15.01 -6.58
CA GLY A 83 9.16 16.03 -6.44
C GLY A 83 8.58 17.37 -6.01
N ARG A 84 8.80 18.43 -6.81
CA ARG A 84 8.30 19.78 -6.47
C ARG A 84 6.80 19.93 -6.63
N GLU A 85 6.14 19.07 -7.40
CA GLU A 85 4.69 19.14 -7.56
C GLU A 85 3.93 18.77 -6.27
N SER A 86 4.60 18.10 -5.32
CA SER A 86 4.07 17.84 -3.97
C SER A 86 3.84 19.13 -3.16
N LEU A 87 4.34 20.26 -3.65
CA LEU A 87 4.06 21.57 -3.07
C LEU A 87 2.75 22.18 -3.53
N ARG A 88 2.05 21.60 -4.52
CA ARG A 88 0.73 22.10 -4.95
C ARG A 88 -0.30 22.03 -3.84
N PRO A 89 -1.34 22.87 -3.85
CA PRO A 89 -2.37 22.87 -2.79
C PRO A 89 -2.93 21.48 -2.48
N LEU A 90 -3.09 21.15 -1.20
CA LEU A 90 -3.53 19.81 -0.79
C LEU A 90 -4.88 19.42 -1.42
N TRP A 91 -5.80 20.36 -1.60
CA TRP A 91 -7.09 20.08 -2.24
C TRP A 91 -6.98 19.73 -3.72
N GLU A 92 -5.99 20.29 -4.43
CA GLU A 92 -5.68 19.87 -5.80
C GLU A 92 -5.13 18.44 -5.81
N GLN A 93 -4.25 18.12 -4.84
CA GLN A 93 -3.75 16.76 -4.68
C GLN A 93 -4.87 15.77 -4.37
N VAL A 94 -5.80 16.10 -3.46
CA VAL A 94 -6.96 15.27 -3.13
C VAL A 94 -7.79 14.94 -4.37
N GLN A 95 -8.03 15.92 -5.24
CA GLN A 95 -8.75 15.69 -6.50
C GLN A 95 -7.98 14.74 -7.42
N GLY A 96 -6.70 15.02 -7.69
CA GLY A 96 -5.88 14.21 -8.58
C GLY A 96 -5.70 12.76 -8.09
N PHE A 97 -5.44 12.57 -6.79
CA PHE A 97 -5.36 11.24 -6.21
C PHE A 97 -6.73 10.53 -6.21
N GLY A 98 -7.83 11.26 -5.98
CA GLY A 98 -9.17 10.67 -6.07
C GLY A 98 -9.51 10.12 -7.44
N GLU A 99 -9.16 10.83 -8.50
CA GLU A 99 -9.32 10.36 -9.89
C GLU A 99 -8.50 9.09 -10.17
N ALA A 100 -7.29 8.98 -9.62
CA ALA A 100 -6.42 7.83 -9.81
C ALA A 100 -6.83 6.62 -8.94
N VAL A 101 -7.34 6.85 -7.73
CA VAL A 101 -7.72 5.82 -6.77
C VAL A 101 -9.06 5.17 -7.15
N ALA A 102 -10.03 5.95 -7.63
CA ALA A 102 -11.37 5.47 -7.98
C ALA A 102 -11.39 4.21 -8.90
N PRO A 103 -10.66 4.15 -10.03
CA PRO A 103 -10.65 2.96 -10.88
C PRO A 103 -9.94 1.76 -10.26
N ILE A 104 -9.05 1.96 -9.28
CA ILE A 104 -8.39 0.87 -8.54
C ILE A 104 -9.40 0.25 -7.58
N MET A 105 -10.08 1.09 -6.80
CA MET A 105 -11.15 0.68 -5.88
C MET A 105 -12.28 -0.06 -6.59
N ALA A 106 -12.73 0.45 -7.75
CA ALA A 106 -13.79 -0.17 -8.55
C ALA A 106 -13.45 -1.58 -9.05
N LYS A 107 -12.17 -1.92 -9.18
CA LYS A 107 -11.69 -3.25 -9.59
C LYS A 107 -11.45 -4.21 -8.41
N ALA A 108 -11.59 -3.71 -7.18
CA ALA A 108 -11.30 -4.45 -5.95
C ALA A 108 -12.58 -4.60 -5.12
N PRO A 109 -13.48 -5.54 -5.43
CA PRO A 109 -14.77 -5.66 -4.75
C PRO A 109 -14.64 -5.94 -3.24
N GLU A 110 -13.58 -6.63 -2.83
CA GLU A 110 -13.25 -6.91 -1.42
C GLU A 110 -12.55 -5.73 -0.70
N GLY A 111 -12.33 -4.62 -1.40
CA GLY A 111 -11.69 -3.42 -0.89
C GLY A 111 -10.19 -3.33 -1.17
N VAL A 112 -9.60 -2.23 -0.71
CA VAL A 112 -8.17 -1.91 -0.84
C VAL A 112 -7.60 -1.44 0.50
N HIS A 113 -6.27 -1.45 0.64
CA HIS A 113 -5.58 -0.75 1.72
C HIS A 113 -4.88 0.51 1.21
N LEU A 114 -4.77 1.52 2.06
CA LEU A 114 -3.98 2.72 1.81
C LEU A 114 -2.78 2.78 2.76
N ILE A 115 -1.59 3.03 2.22
CA ILE A 115 -0.41 3.43 3.00
C ILE A 115 -0.03 4.84 2.57
N CYS A 116 -0.17 5.80 3.49
CA CYS A 116 0.00 7.21 3.15
C CYS A 116 1.07 7.83 4.04
N TYR A 117 2.19 8.20 3.44
CA TYR A 117 3.40 8.60 4.15
C TYR A 117 3.50 10.12 4.29
N SER A 118 3.87 10.58 5.49
CA SER A 118 4.14 12.00 5.76
C SER A 118 2.95 12.87 5.32
N GLN A 119 3.15 13.90 4.48
CA GLN A 119 2.07 14.73 3.92
C GLN A 119 0.95 13.92 3.26
N GLY A 120 1.26 12.79 2.62
CA GLY A 120 0.28 11.93 1.94
C GLY A 120 -0.84 11.45 2.86
N GLY A 121 -0.60 11.31 4.17
CA GLY A 121 -1.65 10.92 5.12
C GLY A 121 -2.74 11.99 5.32
N LEU A 122 -2.42 13.27 5.12
CA LEU A 122 -3.43 14.33 5.12
C LEU A 122 -4.27 14.28 3.84
N VAL A 123 -3.62 14.05 2.70
CA VAL A 123 -4.28 13.87 1.41
C VAL A 123 -5.23 12.67 1.47
N CYS A 124 -4.78 11.52 1.95
CA CYS A 124 -5.62 10.34 2.11
C CYS A 124 -6.76 10.57 3.10
N ARG A 125 -6.52 11.18 4.26
CA ARG A 125 -7.61 11.47 5.20
C ARG A 125 -8.67 12.38 4.58
N ALA A 126 -8.25 13.44 3.89
CA ALA A 126 -9.16 14.34 3.20
C ALA A 126 -9.92 13.62 2.07
N LEU A 127 -9.23 12.79 1.29
CA LEU A 127 -9.81 11.96 0.24
C LEU A 127 -10.94 11.07 0.78
N LEU A 128 -10.67 10.31 1.85
CA LEU A 128 -11.69 9.45 2.49
C LEU A 128 -12.82 10.23 3.15
N SER A 129 -12.62 11.52 3.41
CA SER A 129 -13.68 12.38 3.96
C SER A 129 -14.59 12.98 2.89
N VAL A 130 -14.16 13.02 1.63
CA VAL A 130 -14.91 13.64 0.51
C VAL A 130 -15.34 12.65 -0.56
N MET A 131 -14.78 11.45 -0.59
CA MET A 131 -15.29 10.35 -1.39
C MET A 131 -16.46 9.70 -0.66
N ASP A 132 -17.69 9.96 -1.14
CA ASP A 132 -18.91 9.38 -0.56
C ASP A 132 -18.86 7.85 -0.53
N GLU A 133 -18.30 7.25 -1.58
CA GLU A 133 -18.18 5.80 -1.74
C GLU A 133 -16.71 5.42 -1.93
N HIS A 134 -16.09 4.90 -0.87
CA HIS A 134 -14.77 4.28 -0.91
C HIS A 134 -14.82 2.91 -0.24
N ASN A 135 -13.97 1.98 -0.68
CA ASN A 135 -13.86 0.63 -0.10
C ASN A 135 -12.50 0.38 0.56
N VAL A 136 -11.91 1.43 1.15
CA VAL A 136 -10.70 1.28 1.99
C VAL A 136 -11.02 0.48 3.24
N ASP A 137 -10.25 -0.58 3.45
CA ASP A 137 -10.29 -1.38 4.66
C ASP A 137 -9.31 -0.85 5.72
N SER A 138 -8.01 -0.88 5.40
CA SER A 138 -6.96 -0.34 6.28
C SER A 138 -6.44 0.98 5.73
N PHE A 139 -6.56 2.05 6.52
CA PHE A 139 -5.88 3.32 6.27
C PHE A 139 -4.68 3.46 7.21
N ILE A 140 -3.48 3.26 6.66
CA ILE A 140 -2.21 3.34 7.39
C ILE A 140 -1.62 4.74 7.18
N SER A 141 -1.83 5.61 8.17
CA SER A 141 -1.22 6.95 8.23
C SER A 141 0.21 6.86 8.75
N LEU A 142 1.18 6.78 7.85
CA LEU A 142 2.59 6.51 8.16
C LEU A 142 3.35 7.82 8.47
N SER A 143 3.50 8.13 9.76
CA SER A 143 4.23 9.33 10.24
C SER A 143 3.69 10.66 9.69
N SER A 144 2.38 10.76 9.52
CA SER A 144 1.74 11.95 8.93
C SER A 144 1.42 13.03 9.97
N PRO A 145 1.52 14.33 9.62
CA PRO A 145 1.17 15.43 10.51
C PRO A 145 -0.36 15.60 10.59
N GLN A 146 -1.07 14.62 11.13
CA GLN A 146 -2.55 14.55 11.08
C GLN A 146 -3.26 15.75 11.72
N MET A 147 -2.63 16.36 12.73
CA MET A 147 -3.06 17.59 13.41
C MET A 147 -2.27 18.84 12.99
N GLY A 148 -1.65 18.80 11.81
CA GLY A 148 -0.84 19.88 11.28
C GLY A 148 0.61 19.85 11.77
N GLN A 149 1.38 20.84 11.31
CA GLN A 149 2.81 20.98 11.60
C GLN A 149 3.08 22.35 12.23
N TYR A 150 3.87 22.36 13.30
CA TYR A 150 4.40 23.58 13.91
C TYR A 150 5.85 23.33 14.33
N GLY A 151 6.79 24.18 13.91
CA GLY A 151 8.21 24.03 14.25
C GLY A 151 9.14 24.25 13.07
N ASP A 152 10.44 24.35 13.37
CA ASP A 152 11.47 24.45 12.34
C ASP A 152 11.87 23.05 11.86
N THR A 153 11.82 22.84 10.56
CA THR A 153 12.37 21.65 9.89
C THR A 153 13.33 22.09 8.79
N ASP A 154 14.23 21.21 8.37
CA ASP A 154 15.21 21.55 7.33
C ASP A 154 14.55 21.91 6.00
N TYR A 155 13.43 21.25 5.66
CA TYR A 155 12.66 21.59 4.46
C TYR A 155 11.97 22.97 4.55
N LEU A 156 11.52 23.38 5.74
CA LEU A 156 10.93 24.71 5.95
C LEU A 156 11.98 25.81 5.83
N LYS A 157 13.18 25.58 6.37
CA LYS A 157 14.30 26.51 6.21
C LYS A 157 14.71 26.66 4.76
N TRP A 158 14.64 25.58 3.97
CA TRP A 158 14.94 25.63 2.54
C TRP A 158 13.88 26.44 1.76
N LEU A 159 12.59 26.27 2.07
CA LEU A 159 11.49 26.98 1.39
C LEU A 159 11.30 28.42 1.84
N PHE A 160 11.49 28.70 3.13
CA PHE A 160 11.28 30.00 3.75
C PHE A 160 12.55 30.48 4.48
N PRO A 161 13.68 30.65 3.78
CA PRO A 161 14.99 30.87 4.39
C PRO A 161 15.11 32.16 5.20
N THR A 162 14.25 33.14 4.96
CA THR A 162 14.24 34.45 5.64
C THR A 162 13.18 34.56 6.74
N SER A 163 12.39 33.51 6.98
CA SER A 163 11.26 33.56 7.91
C SER A 163 11.58 32.84 9.21
N MET A 164 11.47 33.54 10.34
CA MET A 164 11.50 32.92 11.67
C MET A 164 10.22 32.09 11.89
N ARG A 165 10.29 31.01 12.70
CA ARG A 165 9.13 30.19 13.11
C ARG A 165 7.90 31.04 13.49
N SER A 166 8.13 32.13 14.22
CA SER A 166 7.10 33.07 14.68
C SER A 166 6.50 33.96 13.58
N ASN A 167 7.03 33.95 12.36
CA ASN A 167 6.51 34.72 11.23
C ASN A 167 6.03 33.85 10.07
N LEU A 168 6.36 32.55 10.07
CA LEU A 168 5.91 31.62 9.02
C LEU A 168 4.39 31.57 8.91
N TYR A 169 3.66 31.70 10.03
CA TYR A 169 2.20 31.76 10.01
C TYR A 169 1.67 32.93 9.17
N ARG A 170 2.37 34.07 9.13
CA ARG A 170 1.94 35.24 8.35
C ARG A 170 2.02 34.97 6.85
N ILE A 171 3.05 34.23 6.44
CA ILE A 171 3.19 33.80 5.05
C ILE A 171 2.15 32.74 4.76
N CYS A 172 2.06 31.69 5.57
CA CYS A 172 1.16 30.59 5.30
C CYS A 172 -0.31 31.01 5.29
N TYR A 173 -0.76 31.89 6.17
CA TYR A 173 -2.15 32.37 6.16
C TYR A 173 -2.41 33.53 5.18
N SER A 174 -1.43 33.90 4.33
CA SER A 174 -1.67 34.80 3.21
C SER A 174 -2.26 34.04 2.01
N PRO A 175 -2.99 34.72 1.09
CA PRO A 175 -3.48 34.08 -0.13
C PRO A 175 -2.39 33.37 -0.93
N TRP A 176 -1.21 34.00 -1.04
CA TRP A 176 -0.06 33.42 -1.72
C TRP A 176 0.51 32.19 -1.01
N GLY A 177 0.58 32.22 0.33
CA GLY A 177 1.06 31.07 1.10
C GLY A 177 0.18 29.84 0.96
N GLN A 178 -1.14 30.02 0.83
CA GLN A 178 -2.09 28.92 0.65
C GLN A 178 -1.94 28.20 -0.71
N GLU A 179 -1.15 28.73 -1.65
CA GLU A 179 -0.77 28.03 -2.88
C GLU A 179 0.29 26.93 -2.63
N PHE A 180 0.87 26.86 -1.43
CA PHE A 180 1.86 25.85 -1.04
C PHE A 180 1.29 24.84 -0.04
N SER A 181 1.42 23.54 -0.34
CA SER A 181 0.86 22.44 0.47
C SER A 181 1.22 22.51 1.95
N ILE A 182 2.47 22.83 2.25
CA ILE A 182 2.99 22.97 3.62
C ILE A 182 2.20 23.97 4.44
N CYS A 183 1.72 25.04 3.80
CA CYS A 183 0.93 26.07 4.46
C CYS A 183 -0.55 25.69 4.63
N ASN A 184 -1.05 24.68 3.93
CA ASN A 184 -2.42 24.17 4.13
C ASN A 184 -2.55 23.35 5.42
N TYR A 185 -1.44 22.86 5.99
CA TYR A 185 -1.40 22.20 7.30
C TYR A 185 -0.44 22.87 8.28
N TRP A 186 0.00 24.10 7.97
CA TRP A 186 0.76 24.90 8.93
C TRP A 186 -0.16 25.30 10.08
N HIS A 187 0.34 25.04 11.28
CA HIS A 187 -0.39 25.32 12.50
C HIS A 187 0.30 26.43 13.28
N GLY A 188 -0.38 27.58 13.47
CA GLY A 188 0.09 28.64 14.38
C GLY A 188 -0.18 28.30 15.84
N SER A 189 0.54 28.90 16.80
CA SER A 189 0.44 28.63 18.24
C SER A 189 -0.94 28.81 18.90
N PHE A 190 -1.98 29.18 18.14
CA PHE A 190 -3.27 29.62 18.66
C PHE A 190 -4.45 28.64 18.46
N PHE A 191 -4.29 27.53 17.73
CA PHE A 191 -5.46 26.75 17.24
C PHE A 191 -5.41 25.22 17.36
N GLY A 192 -4.91 24.64 18.46
CA GLY A 192 -5.19 23.23 18.79
C GLY A 192 -4.21 22.19 18.23
N PHE A 193 -3.10 22.06 18.94
CA PHE A 193 -2.26 20.84 19.04
C PHE A 193 -1.43 20.96 20.31
N TYR A 194 -0.96 22.18 20.55
CA TYR A 194 -0.46 22.63 21.83
C TYR A 194 -1.54 23.43 22.60
N ASP A 195 -1.50 23.40 23.92
CA ASP A 195 -2.23 24.35 24.77
C ASP A 195 -1.62 25.76 24.67
N ALA A 196 -2.21 26.73 25.38
CA ALA A 196 -1.70 28.11 25.42
C ALA A 196 -0.25 28.22 25.97
N ASN A 197 0.27 27.15 26.59
CA ASN A 197 1.61 27.06 27.16
C ASN A 197 2.59 26.23 26.30
N GLU A 198 2.22 25.90 25.05
CA GLU A 198 3.01 25.05 24.16
C GLU A 198 3.17 23.58 24.64
N THR A 199 2.25 23.08 25.46
CA THR A 199 2.21 21.67 25.91
C THR A 199 1.46 20.80 24.92
N VAL A 200 2.03 19.66 24.52
CA VAL A 200 1.38 18.71 23.60
C VAL A 200 0.12 18.14 24.26
N LEU A 201 -1.02 18.25 23.58
CA LEU A 201 -2.28 17.65 24.02
C LEU A 201 -2.50 16.30 23.36
N GLU A 202 -2.89 15.30 24.16
CA GLU A 202 -3.35 14.02 23.63
C GLU A 202 -4.61 14.18 22.78
N MET A 203 -4.85 13.27 21.84
CA MET A 203 -5.98 13.34 20.91
C MET A 203 -7.32 13.51 21.65
N GLU A 204 -7.51 12.78 22.75
CA GLU A 204 -8.74 12.71 23.53
C GLU A 204 -9.09 14.03 24.25
N GLU A 205 -8.10 14.91 24.42
CA GLU A 205 -8.24 16.18 25.12
C GLU A 205 -8.60 17.33 24.15
N GLN A 206 -8.53 17.09 22.84
CA GLN A 206 -8.70 18.12 21.83
C GLN A 206 -10.17 18.32 21.44
N PRO A 207 -10.61 19.56 21.14
CA PRO A 207 -12.00 19.84 20.74
C PRO A 207 -12.47 19.02 19.53
N VAL A 208 -11.58 18.70 18.59
CA VAL A 208 -11.91 17.88 17.40
C VAL A 208 -12.35 16.47 17.77
N TYR A 209 -11.75 15.87 18.80
CA TYR A 209 -12.14 14.57 19.33
C TYR A 209 -13.38 14.70 20.21
N LEU A 210 -13.40 15.69 21.11
CA LEU A 210 -14.52 15.88 22.05
C LEU A 210 -15.85 16.09 21.31
N ARG A 211 -15.82 16.81 20.18
CA ARG A 211 -16.99 17.07 19.32
C ARG A 211 -17.24 15.99 18.27
N ASP A 212 -16.34 15.00 18.18
CA ASP A 212 -16.37 13.96 17.14
C ASP A 212 -16.44 14.52 15.70
N SER A 213 -15.75 15.65 15.45
CA SER A 213 -15.95 16.49 14.27
C SER A 213 -15.79 15.77 12.92
N PHE A 214 -14.99 14.71 12.90
CA PHE A 214 -14.77 13.85 11.74
C PHE A 214 -14.66 12.37 12.17
N GLY A 215 -15.39 11.99 13.23
CA GLY A 215 -15.56 10.59 13.63
C GLY A 215 -14.44 9.97 14.47
N LEU A 216 -13.42 10.71 14.94
CA LEU A 216 -12.32 10.13 15.75
C LEU A 216 -12.79 9.42 17.02
N LYS A 217 -13.75 9.99 17.74
CA LYS A 217 -14.31 9.38 18.96
C LYS A 217 -15.08 8.12 18.60
N THR A 218 -15.87 8.17 17.51
CA THR A 218 -16.58 7.00 16.99
C THR A 218 -15.61 5.89 16.54
N LEU A 219 -14.55 6.24 15.80
CA LEU A 219 -13.52 5.33 15.32
C LEU A 219 -12.75 4.67 16.49
N LEU A 220 -12.40 5.44 17.52
CA LEU A 220 -11.74 4.90 18.71
C LEU A 220 -12.66 3.97 19.48
N ALA A 221 -13.91 4.39 19.72
CA ALA A 221 -14.89 3.61 20.49
C ALA A 221 -15.22 2.26 19.82
N ARG A 222 -15.20 2.19 18.49
CA ARG A 222 -15.39 0.93 17.75
C ARG A 222 -14.12 0.09 17.59
N GLY A 223 -12.99 0.51 18.15
CA GLY A 223 -11.71 -0.20 18.06
C GLY A 223 -11.02 -0.11 16.69
N ALA A 224 -11.39 0.88 15.85
CA ALA A 224 -10.82 1.05 14.51
C ALA A 224 -9.58 1.95 14.47
N ILE A 225 -9.21 2.60 15.59
CA ILE A 225 -7.95 3.33 15.70
C ILE A 225 -6.92 2.46 16.39
N VAL A 226 -5.82 2.20 15.68
CA VAL A 226 -4.67 1.45 16.18
C VAL A 226 -3.49 2.39 16.28
N ARG A 227 -2.90 2.48 17.48
CA ARG A 227 -1.70 3.29 17.73
C ARG A 227 -0.48 2.36 17.71
N CYS A 228 0.48 2.63 16.82
CA CYS A 228 1.73 1.86 16.73
C CYS A 228 2.95 2.79 16.87
N PRO A 229 3.23 3.29 18.09
CA PRO A 229 4.37 4.16 18.33
C PRO A 229 5.69 3.37 18.21
N MET A 230 6.65 3.92 17.48
CA MET A 230 7.99 3.34 17.32
C MET A 230 9.05 4.40 17.65
N ALA A 231 9.91 4.09 18.62
CA ALA A 231 11.03 4.96 19.00
C ALA A 231 12.25 4.73 18.12
N GLY A 232 13.08 5.76 17.94
CA GLY A 232 14.38 5.64 17.26
C GLY A 232 14.32 5.52 15.74
N ILE A 233 13.15 5.75 15.13
CA ILE A 233 12.98 5.73 13.66
C ILE A 233 12.97 7.17 13.14
N SER A 234 13.99 7.52 12.34
CA SER A 234 14.01 8.79 11.60
C SER A 234 12.79 8.90 10.69
N HIS A 235 12.26 10.11 10.48
CA HIS A 235 11.10 10.33 9.60
C HIS A 235 11.30 9.70 8.20
N THR A 236 12.51 9.80 7.64
CA THR A 236 12.86 9.22 6.33
C THR A 236 12.98 7.69 6.31
N ALA A 237 12.92 7.03 7.46
CA ALA A 237 13.11 5.58 7.59
C ALA A 237 11.79 4.81 7.78
N TRP A 238 10.65 5.48 7.90
CA TRP A 238 9.38 4.80 8.22
C TRP A 238 8.91 3.81 7.14
N HIS A 239 9.23 4.05 5.86
CA HIS A 239 8.92 3.14 4.75
C HIS A 239 10.11 2.24 4.34
N SER A 240 11.19 2.22 5.12
CA SER A 240 12.41 1.45 4.84
C SER A 240 12.98 0.76 6.09
N ASN A 241 12.13 0.56 7.11
CA ASN A 241 12.48 -0.15 8.33
C ASN A 241 11.66 -1.43 8.46
N ARG A 242 12.35 -2.58 8.42
CA ARG A 242 11.73 -3.91 8.47
C ARG A 242 10.93 -4.16 9.75
N THR A 243 11.49 -3.81 10.91
CA THR A 243 10.85 -4.03 12.22
C THR A 243 9.56 -3.23 12.34
N LEU A 244 9.55 -1.99 11.85
CA LEU A 244 8.33 -1.18 11.77
C LEU A 244 7.31 -1.82 10.84
N TYR A 245 7.74 -2.27 9.66
CA TYR A 245 6.85 -2.94 8.71
C TYR A 245 6.12 -4.13 9.35
N GLU A 246 6.88 -5.07 9.95
CA GLU A 246 6.32 -6.29 10.57
C GLU A 246 5.42 -5.96 11.77
N ALA A 247 5.76 -4.93 12.55
CA ALA A 247 4.99 -4.57 13.75
C ALA A 247 3.74 -3.74 13.46
N CYS A 248 3.82 -2.80 12.51
CA CYS A 248 2.84 -1.71 12.36
C CYS A 248 2.12 -1.69 11.01
N ILE A 249 2.62 -2.38 9.99
CA ILE A 249 2.07 -2.33 8.62
C ILE A 249 1.51 -3.69 8.24
N GLU A 250 2.36 -4.72 8.23
CA GLU A 250 2.02 -6.08 7.80
C GLU A 250 0.72 -6.63 8.41
N PRO A 251 0.45 -6.51 9.72
CA PRO A 251 -0.77 -7.09 10.31
C PRO A 251 -2.07 -6.53 9.75
N TRP A 252 -2.01 -5.41 9.03
CA TRP A 252 -3.15 -4.68 8.48
C TRP A 252 -3.28 -4.79 6.95
N LEU A 253 -2.43 -5.59 6.29
CA LEU A 253 -2.43 -5.80 4.83
C LEU A 253 -3.01 -7.17 4.44
N SER A 254 -4.17 -7.54 5.02
CA SER A 254 -4.85 -8.82 4.78
C SER A 254 -5.75 -8.81 3.54
#